data_AF-A0A928WBH9-F1
#
_entry.id   AF-A0A928WBH9-F1
#
_cell.length_a   1.000
_cell.length_b   1.000
_cell.length_c   1.000
_cell.angle_alpha   90.00
_cell.angle_beta   90.00
_cell.angle_gamma   90.00
#
_symmetry.space_group_name_H-M   'P 1'
#
loop_
_entity.id
_entity.type
_entity.pdbx_description
1 polymer ?
#
loop_
_entity_poly.entity_id
_entity_poly.type
_entity_poly.pdbx_seq_one_letter_code
_entity_poly.pdbx_strand_id
1 'polypeptide(L)'
;MREFGSNLEKYINTNETVAVMHHGQTVGYFLPTYKKPGHLELKPLKMAAESLDRLLADSGITEDELAKEFYQLRLDKGELS
;
A
#
# COMPACT_ATOMS: atom_id res chain seq x y z
N MET A 1 -0.97 -7.45 -13.93
CA MET A 1 0.18 -8.14 -13.32
C MET A 1 1.49 -7.99 -14.11
N ARG A 2 1.55 -8.34 -15.41
CA ARG A 2 2.83 -8.31 -16.19
C ARG A 2 3.51 -6.94 -16.20
N GLU A 3 2.77 -5.85 -16.37
CA GLU A 3 3.32 -4.49 -16.40
C GLU A 3 3.97 -4.03 -15.09
N PHE A 4 3.42 -4.42 -13.94
CA PHE A 4 4.02 -4.07 -12.65
C PHE A 4 5.39 -4.76 -12.49
N GLY A 5 5.46 -6.07 -12.74
CA GLY A 5 6.71 -6.83 -12.70
C GLY A 5 7.74 -6.32 -13.72
N SER A 6 7.30 -5.98 -14.94
CA SER A 6 8.19 -5.43 -15.98
C SER A 6 8.74 -4.03 -15.67
N ASN A 7 8.08 -3.28 -14.79
CA ASN A 7 8.52 -1.93 -14.38
C ASN A 7 9.03 -1.89 -12.93
N LEU A 8 9.28 -3.04 -12.30
CA LEU A 8 9.67 -3.11 -10.88
C LEU A 8 10.91 -2.26 -10.59
N GLU A 9 11.89 -2.24 -11.50
CA GLU A 9 13.10 -1.40 -11.37
C GLU A 9 12.78 0.09 -11.24
N LYS A 10 11.70 0.59 -11.87
CA LYS A 10 11.30 1.98 -11.72
C LYS A 10 10.77 2.25 -10.32
N TYR A 11 9.99 1.32 -9.76
CA TYR A 11 9.34 1.51 -8.47
C TYR A 11 10.28 1.35 -7.28
N ILE A 12 11.23 0.41 -7.34
CA ILE A 12 12.20 0.18 -6.25
C ILE A 12 13.21 1.32 -6.06
N ASN A 13 13.32 2.22 -7.04
CA ASN A 13 14.20 3.39 -6.99
C ASN A 13 13.48 4.66 -6.53
N THR A 14 12.17 4.58 -6.27
CA THR A 14 11.34 5.68 -5.75
C THR A 14 10.92 5.38 -4.32
N ASN A 15 10.54 6.42 -3.56
CA ASN A 15 9.96 6.27 -2.22
C ASN A 15 8.45 6.48 -2.23
N GLU A 16 7.86 6.49 -3.41
CA GLU A 16 6.44 6.72 -3.60
C GLU A 16 5.70 5.39 -3.49
N THR A 17 4.52 5.43 -2.86
CA THR A 17 3.62 4.28 -2.82
C THR A 17 2.98 4.11 -4.18
N VAL A 18 3.01 2.89 -4.71
CA VAL A 18 2.50 2.59 -6.06
C VAL A 18 1.26 1.71 -5.97
N ALA A 19 0.15 2.14 -6.57
CA ALA A 19 -1.04 1.30 -6.74
C ALA A 19 -0.78 0.22 -7.80
N VAL A 20 -1.01 -1.04 -7.43
CA VAL A 20 -0.88 -2.19 -8.32
C VAL A 20 -2.22 -2.47 -8.97
N MET A 21 -2.29 -2.42 -10.30
CA MET A 21 -3.53 -2.55 -11.07
C MET A 21 -3.62 -3.90 -11.81
N HIS A 22 -4.84 -4.45 -11.89
CA HIS A 22 -5.21 -5.60 -12.71
C HIS A 22 -6.53 -5.31 -13.43
N HIS A 23 -6.55 -5.37 -14.77
CA HIS A 23 -7.72 -5.04 -15.59
C HIS A 23 -8.41 -3.72 -15.18
N GLY A 24 -7.63 -2.69 -14.86
CA GLY A 24 -8.16 -1.38 -14.45
C GLY A 24 -8.64 -1.28 -13.00
N GLN A 25 -8.50 -2.34 -12.20
CA GLN A 25 -8.83 -2.35 -10.78
C GLN A 25 -7.58 -2.39 -9.90
N THR A 26 -7.58 -1.64 -8.81
CA THR A 26 -6.52 -1.70 -7.80
C THR A 26 -6.59 -3.03 -7.05
N VAL A 27 -5.53 -3.83 -7.13
CA VAL A 27 -5.41 -5.13 -6.44
C VAL A 27 -4.46 -5.10 -5.24
N GLY A 28 -3.74 -4.00 -5.05
CA GLY A 28 -2.87 -3.81 -3.89
C GLY A 28 -2.03 -2.55 -4.00
N TYR A 29 -1.18 -2.32 -3.02
CA TYR A 29 -0.21 -1.23 -3.00
C TYR A 29 1.19 -1.78 -2.75
N PHE A 30 2.17 -1.26 -3.48
CA PHE A 30 3.58 -1.54 -3.29
C PHE A 30 4.22 -0.38 -2.54
N LEU A 31 4.76 -0.67 -1.36
CA LEU A 31 5.51 0.27 -0.55
C LEU A 31 7.01 -0.09 -0.67
N PRO A 32 7.80 0.66 -1.46
CA PRO A 32 9.22 0.38 -1.60
C PRO A 32 9.94 0.59 -0.26
N THR A 33 10.74 -0.39 0.14
CA THR A 33 11.64 -0.26 1.29
C THR A 33 13.03 0.19 0.82
N TYR A 34 13.61 1.19 1.49
CA TYR A 34 14.95 1.66 1.15
C TYR A 34 15.97 0.52 1.30
N LYS A 35 16.56 0.07 0.18
CA LYS A 35 17.73 -0.82 0.18
C LYS A 35 18.98 -0.07 0.64
N LYS A 36 19.12 0.19 1.95
CA LYS A 36 20.46 0.38 2.53
C LYS A 36 20.96 -0.98 3.03
N PRO A 37 22.09 -1.51 2.50
CA PRO A 37 22.69 -2.73 3.03
C PRO A 37 22.92 -2.57 4.53
N GLY A 38 22.37 -3.49 5.33
CA GLY A 38 22.58 -3.53 6.79
C GLY A 38 21.45 -2.98 7.67
N HIS A 39 20.33 -2.51 7.11
CA HIS A 39 19.14 -2.25 7.94
C HIS A 39 18.29 -3.53 8.06
N LEU A 40 18.11 -4.01 9.29
CA LEU A 40 17.12 -5.03 9.65
C LEU A 40 15.77 -4.65 9.00
N GLU A 41 15.17 -5.57 8.25
CA GLU A 41 13.95 -5.34 7.45
C GLU A 41 12.78 -4.73 8.22
N LEU A 42 12.80 -4.87 9.55
CA LEU A 42 11.85 -4.28 10.47
C LEU A 42 11.84 -2.74 10.47
N LYS A 43 12.99 -2.07 10.25
CA LYS A 43 13.04 -0.60 10.32
C LYS A 43 12.30 0.06 9.14
N PRO A 44 12.53 -0.32 7.88
CA PRO A 44 11.72 0.19 6.77
C PRO A 44 10.23 -0.09 6.93
N LEU A 45 9.86 -1.27 7.47
CA LEU A 45 8.45 -1.60 7.72
C LEU A 45 7.82 -0.68 8.77
N LYS A 46 8.53 -0.40 9.87
CA LYS A 46 8.09 0.57 10.88
C LYS A 46 7.92 1.98 10.30
N MET A 47 8.84 2.42 9.44
CA MET A 47 8.73 3.72 8.79
C MET A 47 7.52 3.80 7.85
N ALA A 48 7.20 2.72 7.14
CA ALA A 48 6.00 2.64 6.31
C ALA A 48 4.73 2.72 7.16
N ALA A 49 4.69 2.01 8.29
CA ALA A 49 3.57 2.08 9.24
C ALA A 49 3.40 3.50 9.82
N GLU A 50 4.48 4.14 10.28
CA GLU A 50 4.44 5.53 10.78
C GLU A 50 3.97 6.52 9.70
N SER A 51 4.33 6.29 8.44
CA SER A 51 3.86 7.13 7.33
C SER A 51 2.37 6.96 7.09
N LEU A 52 1.85 5.73 7.18
CA LEU A 52 0.42 5.45 7.06
C LEU A 52 -0.35 6.11 8.21
N ASP A 53 0.11 5.95 9.46
CA ASP A 53 -0.51 6.56 10.63
C ASP A 53 -0.65 8.09 10.50
N ARG A 54 0.38 8.76 9.96
CA ARG A 54 0.32 10.22 9.73
C ARG A 54 -0.72 10.59 8.67
N LEU A 55 -0.78 9.86 7.57
CA LEU A 55 -1.76 10.12 6.51
C LEU A 55 -3.20 9.93 7.03
N LEU A 56 -3.41 8.90 7.85
CA LEU A 56 -4.69 8.67 8.52
C LEU A 56 -5.04 9.83 9.45
N ALA A 57 -4.13 10.21 10.34
CA ALA A 57 -4.32 11.33 11.27
C ALA A 57 -4.62 12.66 10.55
N ASP A 58 -3.87 12.99 9.49
CA ASP A 58 -4.07 14.21 8.70
C ASP A 58 -5.43 14.23 7.98
N SER A 59 -5.94 13.07 7.57
CA SER A 59 -7.27 12.94 6.96
C SER A 59 -8.41 12.94 7.99
N GLY A 60 -8.11 12.84 9.28
CA GLY A 60 -9.09 12.71 10.36
C GLY A 60 -9.83 11.37 10.36
N ILE A 61 -9.29 10.36 9.66
CA ILE A 61 -9.88 9.02 9.54
C ILE A 61 -9.08 8.07 10.43
N THR A 62 -9.77 7.28 11.24
CA THR A 62 -9.14 6.21 12.03
C THR A 62 -8.89 4.96 11.19
N GLU A 63 -7.93 4.12 11.60
CA GLU A 63 -7.66 2.83 10.93
C GLU A 63 -8.93 1.95 10.87
N ASP A 64 -9.69 1.89 11.96
CA ASP A 64 -10.94 1.13 12.04
C ASP A 64 -12.02 1.64 11.06
N GLU A 65 -12.15 2.97 10.91
CA GLU A 65 -13.07 3.58 9.95
C GLU A 65 -12.67 3.26 8.52
N LEU A 66 -11.38 3.37 8.20
CA LEU A 66 -10.86 3.02 6.88
C LEU A 66 -11.07 1.53 6.57
N ALA A 67 -10.78 0.65 7.53
CA ALA A 67 -10.99 -0.78 7.37
C ALA A 67 -12.48 -1.09 7.16
N LYS A 68 -13.36 -0.49 7.95
CA LYS A 68 -14.81 -0.67 7.84
C LYS A 68 -15.34 -0.22 6.47
N GLU A 69 -14.93 0.95 6.00
CA GLU A 69 -15.31 1.45 4.67
C GLU A 69 -14.81 0.50 3.57
N PHE A 70 -13.57 0.05 3.68
CA PHE A 70 -12.99 -0.91 2.75
C PHE A 70 -13.74 -2.25 2.70
N TYR A 71 -14.11 -2.80 3.85
CA TYR A 71 -14.91 -4.03 3.92
C TYR A 71 -16.30 -3.82 3.33
N GLN A 72 -16.95 -2.70 3.63
CA GLN A 72 -18.27 -2.38 3.08
C GLN A 72 -18.23 -2.29 1.55
N LEU A 73 -17.22 -1.60 0.98
CA LEU A 73 -17.03 -1.52 -0.47
C LEU A 73 -16.87 -2.90 -1.13
N ARG A 74 -16.25 -3.86 -0.45
CA ARG A 74 -16.08 -5.22 -0.96
C ARG A 74 -17.34 -6.07 -0.84
N LEU A 75 -18.11 -5.88 0.23
CA LEU A 75 -19.44 -6.48 0.37
C LEU A 75 -20.38 -5.96 -0.72
N ASP A 76 -20.39 -4.65 -0.96
CA ASP A 76 -21.24 -4.01 -1.98
C ASP A 76 -20.87 -4.47 -3.41
N LYS A 77 -19.61 -4.83 -3.64
CA LYS A 77 -19.14 -5.41 -4.90
C LYS A 77 -19.36 -6.92 -5.03
N GLY A 78 -19.86 -7.59 -3.98
CA GLY A 78 -20.02 -9.05 -3.95
C GLY A 78 -18.70 -9.82 -3.94
N GLU A 79 -17.58 -9.17 -3.59
CA GLU A 79 -16.24 -9.79 -3.53
C GLU A 79 -16.02 -10.59 -2.24
N LEU A 80 -16.84 -10.36 -1.22
CA LEU A 80 -16.88 -11.10 0.03
C LEU A 80 -18.27 -11.74 0.13
N SER A 81 -18.36 -13.05 -0.16
CA SER A 81 -19.53 -13.91 0.03
C SER A 81 -19.18 -15.07 0.93
#